data_AF-A0A7S3JEF4-F1
#
_entry.id   AF-A0A7S3JEF4-F1
#
_cell.length_a   1.000
_cell.length_b   1.000
_cell.length_c   1.000
_cell.angle_alpha   90.00
_cell.angle_beta   90.00
_cell.angle_gamma   90.00
#
_symmetry.space_group_name_H-M   'P 1'
#
loop_
_entity.id
_entity.type
_entity.pdbx_description
1 polymer ?
#
loop_
_entity_poly.entity_id
_entity_poly.type
_entity_poly.pdbx_seq_one_letter_code
_entity_poly.pdbx_strand_id
1 'polypeptide(L)'
;IFSLVPQVDPIQAHREKYIPRNIPNPRGKKPSKPIEEEEVKVPKKEGIPMDKGYIAPKKDKNFIKANYNEAADESQMKVKARGAQPKAEEAAAKTKNFGKVPKYLQKYNSERDREVKRKQQLEEDKDVPPGCKKMSEAERLATLADLERNRKDVNNML
;
A
#
# COMPACT_ATOMS: atom_id res chain seq x y z
N ILE A 1 -17.86 -60.22 -2.16
CA ILE A 1 -17.15 -59.43 -1.13
C ILE A 1 -17.02 -58.01 -1.69
N PHE A 2 -18.01 -57.15 -1.43
CA PHE A 2 -18.00 -55.75 -1.88
C PHE A 2 -17.31 -54.91 -0.80
N SER A 3 -16.19 -54.27 -1.14
CA SER A 3 -15.47 -53.36 -0.23
C SER A 3 -16.16 -52.01 -0.18
N LEU A 4 -16.67 -51.65 1.01
CA LEU A 4 -17.19 -50.33 1.35
C LEU A 4 -16.10 -49.27 1.19
N VAL A 5 -16.34 -48.26 0.36
CA VAL A 5 -15.58 -47.01 0.33
C VAL A 5 -16.17 -46.08 1.40
N PRO A 6 -15.40 -45.58 2.38
CA PRO A 6 -15.93 -44.61 3.33
C PRO A 6 -16.13 -43.25 2.65
N GLN A 7 -17.39 -42.80 2.59
CA GLN A 7 -17.72 -41.41 2.28
C GLN A 7 -17.28 -40.55 3.48
N VAL A 8 -16.45 -39.55 3.23
CA VAL A 8 -16.08 -38.53 4.22
C VAL A 8 -16.83 -37.25 3.84
N ASP A 9 -17.71 -36.80 4.73
CA ASP A 9 -18.53 -35.59 4.55
C ASP A 9 -17.65 -34.33 4.43
N PRO A 10 -17.80 -33.49 3.38
CA PRO A 10 -16.95 -32.33 3.17
C PRO A 10 -17.26 -31.12 4.08
N ILE A 11 -18.19 -31.23 5.04
CA ILE A 11 -18.76 -30.07 5.73
C ILE A 11 -18.14 -29.77 7.10
N GLN A 12 -17.29 -30.65 7.67
CA GLN A 12 -16.76 -30.45 9.03
C GLN A 12 -15.29 -29.94 9.14
N ALA A 13 -14.59 -29.71 8.03
CA ALA A 13 -13.15 -29.38 8.07
C ALA A 13 -12.78 -27.88 8.24
N HIS A 14 -13.73 -26.98 8.51
CA HIS A 14 -13.47 -25.52 8.57
C HIS A 14 -13.73 -24.85 9.93
N ARG A 15 -13.63 -25.58 11.04
CA ARG A 15 -13.88 -25.02 12.38
C ARG A 15 -12.68 -24.79 13.29
N GLU A 16 -11.44 -24.91 12.80
CA GLU A 16 -10.28 -24.65 13.63
C GLU A 16 -9.37 -23.52 13.11
N LYS A 17 -9.13 -22.56 14.01
CA LYS A 17 -8.09 -21.52 14.02
C LYS A 17 -8.43 -20.21 13.29
N TYR A 18 -9.51 -19.56 13.75
CA TYR A 18 -9.55 -18.10 13.73
C TYR A 18 -8.53 -17.58 14.77
N ILE A 19 -7.33 -17.23 14.32
CA ILE A 19 -6.38 -16.45 15.13
C ILE A 19 -6.80 -14.98 14.93
N PRO A 20 -7.34 -14.30 15.94
CA PRO A 20 -7.67 -12.88 15.81
C PRO A 20 -6.39 -12.10 15.49
N ARG A 21 -6.40 -11.35 14.39
CA ARG A 21 -5.33 -10.41 14.06
C ARG A 21 -5.21 -9.41 15.21
N ASN A 22 -4.01 -9.29 15.76
CA ASN A 22 -3.68 -8.33 16.80
C ASN A 22 -3.83 -6.92 16.20
N ILE A 23 -4.97 -6.26 16.45
CA ILE A 23 -5.22 -4.89 16.02
C ILE A 23 -4.40 -3.99 16.97
N PRO A 24 -3.44 -3.20 16.48
CA PRO A 24 -2.69 -2.31 17.34
C PRO A 24 -3.64 -1.23 17.89
N ASN A 25 -3.75 -1.20 19.22
CA ASN A 25 -4.50 -0.19 19.96
C ASN A 25 -4.02 1.22 19.55
N PRO A 26 -4.93 2.16 19.18
CA PRO A 26 -4.52 3.53 18.95
C PRO A 26 -3.95 4.09 20.25
N ARG A 27 -2.67 4.49 20.17
CA ARG A 27 -1.89 5.07 21.27
C ARG A 27 -2.71 6.13 22.01
N GLY A 28 -2.81 5.96 23.33
CA GLY A 28 -3.45 6.89 24.23
C GLY A 28 -2.98 8.33 23.98
N LYS A 29 -3.95 9.23 23.81
CA LYS A 29 -3.72 10.67 23.90
C LYS A 29 -3.14 10.93 25.29
N LYS A 30 -1.92 11.46 25.36
CA LYS A 30 -1.32 11.93 26.61
C LYS A 30 -2.23 13.03 27.20
N PRO A 31 -2.52 13.03 28.50
CA PRO A 31 -3.18 14.18 29.13
C PRO A 31 -2.26 15.40 29.01
N SER A 32 -2.81 16.51 28.51
CA SER A 32 -2.16 17.81 28.50
C SER A 32 -1.88 18.26 29.94
N LYS A 33 -0.71 18.84 30.16
CA LYS A 33 -0.33 19.42 31.46
C LYS A 33 -1.31 20.56 31.84
N PRO A 34 -1.61 20.74 33.14
CA PRO A 34 -2.30 21.94 33.62
C PRO A 34 -1.45 23.17 33.30
N ILE A 35 -2.08 24.19 32.73
CA ILE A 35 -1.48 25.50 32.47
C ILE A 35 -1.50 26.23 33.81
N GLU A 36 -0.32 26.52 34.37
CA GLU A 36 -0.19 27.37 35.55
C GLU A 36 -0.65 28.79 35.18
N GLU A 37 -1.63 29.29 35.92
CA GLU A 37 -2.16 30.65 35.79
C GLU A 37 -1.14 31.63 36.39
N GLU A 38 -0.29 32.21 35.55
CA GLU A 38 0.44 33.43 35.93
C GLU A 38 -0.55 34.61 35.95
N GLU A 39 -0.71 35.23 37.12
CA GLU A 39 -1.50 36.44 37.30
C GLU A 39 -0.91 37.60 36.47
N VAL A 40 -1.47 37.83 35.28
CA VAL A 40 -1.15 39.00 34.46
C VAL A 40 -1.75 40.24 35.11
N LYS A 41 -0.89 41.05 35.73
CA LYS A 41 -1.21 42.37 36.29
C LYS A 41 -1.72 43.29 35.17
N VAL A 42 -3.03 43.56 35.15
CA VAL A 42 -3.68 44.41 34.14
C VAL A 42 -3.20 45.87 34.29
N PRO A 43 -2.57 46.49 33.28
CA PRO A 43 -2.26 47.91 33.33
C PRO A 43 -3.55 48.73 33.19
N LYS A 44 -3.73 49.72 34.08
CA LYS A 44 -4.85 50.66 34.02
C LYS A 44 -4.76 51.46 32.71
N LYS A 45 -5.86 51.47 31.95
CA LYS A 45 -5.99 52.25 30.70
C LYS A 45 -5.79 53.73 30.99
N GLU A 46 -4.81 54.34 30.36
CA GLU A 46 -4.69 55.79 30.28
C GLU A 46 -5.83 56.35 29.41
N GLY A 47 -6.36 57.50 29.79
CA GLY A 47 -7.50 58.12 29.10
C GLY A 47 -7.14 58.49 27.67
N ILE A 48 -7.92 57.99 26.71
CA ILE A 48 -7.75 58.32 25.29
C ILE A 48 -8.07 59.81 25.09
N PRO A 49 -7.17 60.61 24.49
CA PRO A 49 -7.49 61.98 24.13
C PRO A 49 -8.59 61.98 23.07
N MET A 50 -9.74 62.58 23.38
CA MET A 50 -10.83 62.81 22.44
C MET A 50 -10.41 63.92 21.47
N ASP A 51 -9.53 63.60 20.53
CA ASP A 51 -9.32 64.43 19.36
C ASP A 51 -10.65 64.51 18.62
N LYS A 52 -11.12 65.74 18.37
CA LYS A 52 -12.34 66.01 17.62
C LYS A 52 -12.12 65.54 16.18
N GLY A 53 -12.34 64.25 15.97
CA GLY A 53 -12.15 63.58 14.70
C GLY A 53 -12.97 64.29 13.63
N TYR A 54 -12.29 64.83 12.63
CA TYR A 54 -12.93 65.34 11.43
C TYR A 54 -13.71 64.19 10.78
N ILE A 55 -15.04 64.25 10.87
CA ILE A 55 -15.91 63.32 10.18
C ILE A 55 -15.80 63.66 8.70
N ALA A 56 -15.11 62.79 7.94
CA ALA A 56 -15.01 62.95 6.50
C ALA A 56 -16.43 62.99 5.89
N PRO A 57 -16.71 63.92 4.97
CA PRO A 57 -18.02 64.01 4.34
C PRO A 57 -18.32 62.69 3.63
N LYS A 58 -19.51 62.14 3.91
CA LYS A 58 -19.99 60.93 3.24
C LYS A 58 -20.11 61.24 1.76
N LYS A 59 -19.37 60.49 0.93
CA LYS A 59 -19.49 60.59 -0.52
C LYS A 59 -20.80 59.92 -0.93
N ASP A 60 -21.60 60.63 -1.73
CA ASP A 60 -22.81 60.08 -2.34
C ASP A 60 -22.42 59.01 -3.35
N LYS A 61 -22.41 57.76 -2.92
CA LYS A 61 -22.16 56.61 -3.80
C LYS A 61 -23.46 56.26 -4.52
N ASN A 62 -23.41 56.25 -5.84
CA ASN A 62 -24.52 55.76 -6.65
C ASN A 62 -24.48 54.22 -6.67
N PHE A 63 -25.27 53.61 -5.79
CA PHE A 63 -25.31 52.15 -5.61
C PHE A 63 -25.74 51.38 -6.86
N ILE A 64 -26.52 52.00 -7.75
CA ILE A 64 -26.96 51.36 -9.01
C ILE A 64 -25.75 51.10 -9.92
N LYS A 65 -24.86 52.10 -10.05
CA LYS A 65 -23.63 51.96 -10.87
C LYS A 65 -22.62 51.01 -10.23
N ALA A 66 -22.51 51.03 -8.91
CA ALA A 66 -21.62 50.13 -8.18
C ALA A 66 -22.03 48.66 -8.38
N ASN A 67 -23.33 48.35 -8.21
CA ASN A 67 -23.86 47.00 -8.40
C ASN A 67 -23.73 46.53 -9.85
N TYR A 68 -23.94 47.42 -10.82
CA TYR A 68 -23.77 47.09 -12.24
C TYR A 68 -22.34 46.66 -12.56
N ASN A 69 -21.34 47.40 -12.06
CA ASN A 69 -19.93 47.08 -12.27
C ASN A 69 -19.53 45.78 -11.55
N GLU A 70 -20.00 45.59 -10.30
CA GLU A 70 -19.75 44.37 -9.52
C GLU A 70 -20.31 43.11 -10.23
N ALA A 71 -21.54 43.19 -10.75
CA ALA A 71 -22.15 42.10 -11.50
C ALA A 71 -21.42 41.81 -12.83
N ALA A 72 -20.96 42.86 -13.51
CA ALA A 72 -20.18 42.72 -14.74
C ALA A 72 -18.84 42.02 -14.47
N ASP A 73 -18.12 42.42 -13.43
CA ASP A 73 -16.83 41.83 -13.06
C ASP A 73 -16.96 40.38 -12.60
N GLU A 74 -17.99 40.06 -11.82
CA GLU A 74 -18.29 38.68 -11.40
C GLU A 74 -18.57 37.74 -12.58
N SER A 75 -19.30 38.22 -13.59
CA SER A 75 -19.64 37.43 -14.78
C SER A 75 -18.38 37.06 -15.58
N GLN A 76 -17.40 37.97 -15.65
CA GLN A 76 -16.15 37.74 -16.37
C GLN A 76 -15.19 36.82 -15.61
N MET A 77 -15.16 36.89 -14.28
CA MET A 77 -14.32 36.00 -13.46
C MET A 77 -14.80 34.54 -13.48
N LYS A 78 -16.11 34.29 -13.49
CA LYS A 78 -16.68 32.94 -13.54
C LYS A 78 -16.40 32.21 -14.87
N VAL A 79 -16.22 32.94 -15.97
CA VAL A 79 -15.88 32.36 -17.28
C VAL A 79 -14.39 32.01 -17.40
N LYS A 80 -13.49 32.84 -16.84
CA LYS A 80 -12.04 32.58 -16.87
C LYS A 80 -11.59 31.46 -15.92
N ALA A 81 -12.31 31.23 -14.82
CA ALA A 81 -12.07 30.08 -13.93
C ALA A 81 -12.66 28.76 -14.47
N ARG A 82 -13.50 28.84 -15.51
CA ARG A 82 -14.14 27.69 -16.17
C ARG A 82 -13.57 27.44 -17.57
N GLY A 83 -12.25 27.36 -17.67
CA GLY A 83 -11.57 26.58 -18.72
C GLY A 83 -11.88 25.07 -18.64
N ALA A 84 -13.06 24.70 -18.14
CA ALA A 84 -13.62 23.37 -18.22
C ALA A 84 -14.27 23.26 -19.60
N GLN A 85 -13.52 22.66 -20.52
CA GLN A 85 -14.03 22.08 -21.76
C GLN A 85 -15.38 21.38 -21.50
N PRO A 86 -16.36 21.47 -22.41
CA PRO A 86 -17.57 20.67 -22.28
C PRO A 86 -17.16 19.21 -22.20
N LYS A 87 -17.60 18.51 -21.14
CA LYS A 87 -17.44 17.06 -20.99
C LYS A 87 -18.20 16.38 -22.12
N ALA A 88 -17.56 16.27 -23.27
CA ALA A 88 -17.90 15.29 -24.28
C ALA A 88 -17.89 13.93 -23.60
N GLU A 89 -19.00 13.22 -23.75
CA GLU A 89 -19.26 11.83 -23.38
C GLU A 89 -17.99 11.08 -22.96
N GLU A 90 -17.84 10.89 -21.64
CA GLU A 90 -16.73 10.16 -21.02
C GLU A 90 -16.76 8.71 -21.51
N ALA A 91 -16.19 8.46 -22.70
CA ALA A 91 -15.80 7.14 -23.15
C ALA A 91 -14.95 6.54 -22.02
N ALA A 92 -15.49 5.53 -21.34
CA ALA A 92 -14.98 4.94 -20.10
C ALA A 92 -13.46 5.11 -19.96
N ALA A 93 -13.06 6.18 -19.27
CA ALA A 93 -11.67 6.61 -19.26
C ALA A 93 -10.86 5.48 -18.61
N LYS A 94 -10.09 4.77 -19.44
CA LYS A 94 -9.26 3.64 -18.98
C LYS A 94 -8.45 4.12 -17.79
N THR A 95 -8.64 3.48 -16.64
CA THR A 95 -7.88 3.83 -15.44
C THR A 95 -6.39 3.69 -15.72
N LYS A 96 -5.54 4.43 -15.00
CA LYS A 96 -4.06 4.39 -15.17
C LYS A 96 -3.44 2.99 -15.04
N ASN A 97 -4.22 2.03 -14.53
CA ASN A 97 -3.81 0.65 -14.29
C ASN A 97 -4.55 -0.36 -15.17
N PHE A 98 -5.33 0.09 -16.15
CA PHE A 98 -5.96 -0.80 -17.10
C PHE A 98 -4.90 -1.63 -17.84
N GLY A 99 -5.06 -2.95 -17.83
CA GLY A 99 -4.10 -3.91 -18.38
C GLY A 99 -2.94 -4.31 -17.44
N LYS A 100 -2.78 -3.66 -16.27
CA LYS A 100 -1.79 -4.08 -15.27
C LYS A 100 -2.36 -5.17 -14.37
N VAL A 101 -1.56 -6.20 -14.11
CA VAL A 101 -1.91 -7.24 -13.16
C VAL A 101 -1.90 -6.68 -11.72
N PRO A 102 -2.98 -6.88 -10.94
CA PRO A 102 -2.99 -6.49 -9.53
C PRO A 102 -1.87 -7.13 -8.70
N LYS A 103 -1.32 -6.35 -7.75
CA LYS A 103 -0.21 -6.80 -6.89
C LYS A 103 -0.50 -8.09 -6.11
N TYR A 104 -1.76 -8.33 -5.74
CA TYR A 104 -2.12 -9.53 -4.96
C TYR A 104 -1.98 -10.82 -5.77
N LEU A 105 -2.29 -10.79 -7.08
CA LEU A 105 -2.09 -11.95 -7.96
C LEU A 105 -0.61 -12.27 -8.15
N GLN A 106 0.23 -11.23 -8.26
CA GLN A 106 1.68 -11.41 -8.32
C GLN A 106 2.22 -12.07 -7.04
N LYS A 107 1.76 -11.62 -5.87
CA LYS A 107 2.12 -12.24 -4.58
C LYS A 107 1.69 -13.70 -4.51
N TYR A 108 0.43 -13.98 -4.86
CA TYR A 108 -0.12 -15.34 -4.85
C TYR A 108 0.69 -16.30 -5.73
N ASN A 109 1.02 -15.90 -6.96
CA ASN A 109 1.84 -16.72 -7.85
C ASN A 109 3.25 -16.96 -7.25
N SER A 110 3.86 -15.94 -6.66
CA SER A 110 5.17 -16.08 -6.03
C SER A 110 5.16 -17.03 -4.82
N GLU A 111 4.10 -17.01 -4.02
CA GLU A 111 3.92 -17.91 -2.88
C GLU A 111 3.71 -19.36 -3.36
N ARG A 112 2.87 -19.54 -4.38
CA ARG A 112 2.65 -20.84 -5.01
C ARG A 112 3.96 -21.44 -5.55
N ASP A 113 4.73 -20.65 -6.29
CA ASP A 113 5.97 -21.14 -6.91
C ASP A 113 7.04 -21.46 -5.86
N ARG A 114 7.09 -20.72 -4.75
CA ARG A 114 7.95 -21.05 -3.60
C ARG A 114 7.55 -22.36 -2.95
N GLU A 115 6.25 -22.58 -2.75
CA GLU A 115 5.74 -23.79 -2.13
C GLU A 115 6.00 -25.03 -3.00
N VAL A 116 5.84 -24.91 -4.32
CA VAL A 116 6.20 -25.97 -5.28
C VAL A 116 7.68 -26.32 -5.17
N LYS A 117 8.58 -25.32 -5.16
CA LYS A 117 10.02 -25.55 -5.03
C LYS A 117 10.39 -26.20 -3.69
N ARG A 118 9.78 -25.73 -2.59
CA ARG A 118 9.98 -26.32 -1.27
C ARG A 118 9.56 -27.79 -1.24
N LYS A 119 8.42 -28.11 -1.86
CA LYS A 119 7.93 -29.48 -1.96
C LYS A 119 8.86 -30.36 -2.81
N GLN A 120 9.36 -29.85 -3.93
CA GLN A 120 10.34 -30.55 -4.78
C GLN A 120 11.62 -30.85 -4.02
N GLN A 121 12.18 -29.88 -3.29
CA GLN A 121 13.36 -30.09 -2.45
C GLN A 121 13.12 -31.16 -1.38
N LEU A 122 11.98 -31.12 -0.70
CA LEU A 122 11.63 -32.13 0.29
C LEU A 122 11.41 -33.52 -0.33
N GLU A 123 10.86 -33.60 -1.54
CA GLU A 123 10.73 -34.87 -2.27
C GLU A 123 12.10 -35.40 -2.70
N GLU A 124 13.00 -34.53 -3.15
CA GLU A 124 14.38 -34.88 -3.48
C GLU A 124 15.18 -35.35 -2.27
N ASP A 125 14.97 -34.76 -1.09
CA ASP A 125 15.68 -35.11 0.14
C ASP A 125 15.19 -36.44 0.76
N LYS A 126 13.96 -36.90 0.45
CA LYS A 126 13.43 -38.18 0.96
C LYS A 126 14.26 -39.40 0.53
N ASP A 127 14.86 -39.35 -0.66
CA ASP A 127 15.68 -40.44 -1.20
C ASP A 127 17.10 -40.44 -0.61
N VAL A 128 17.48 -39.40 0.16
CA VAL A 128 18.82 -39.27 0.72
C VAL A 128 18.83 -39.87 2.12
N PRO A 129 19.68 -40.89 2.39
CA PRO A 129 19.77 -41.45 3.73
C PRO A 129 20.24 -40.39 4.74
N PRO A 130 19.87 -40.53 6.02
CA PRO A 130 20.24 -39.57 7.06
C PRO A 130 21.77 -39.46 7.18
N GLY A 131 22.26 -38.23 7.29
CA GLY A 131 23.70 -37.94 7.37
C GLY A 131 24.42 -37.90 6.02
N CYS A 132 23.75 -38.26 4.92
CA CYS A 132 24.26 -38.05 3.57
C CYS A 132 23.69 -36.76 2.96
N LYS A 133 24.43 -36.17 2.02
CA LYS A 133 23.99 -35.03 1.20
C LYS A 133 24.16 -35.40 -0.27
N LYS A 134 23.24 -34.97 -1.13
CA LYS A 134 23.44 -35.07 -2.59
C LYS A 134 24.66 -34.24 -2.99
N MET A 135 25.54 -34.86 -3.75
CA MET A 135 26.67 -34.19 -4.40
C MET A 135 26.14 -33.17 -5.42
N SER A 136 26.78 -32.00 -5.53
CA SER A 136 26.38 -31.00 -6.53
C SER A 136 26.58 -31.54 -7.96
N GLU A 137 25.83 -31.05 -8.95
CA GLU A 137 26.02 -31.55 -10.32
C GLU A 137 27.45 -31.32 -10.85
N ALA A 138 28.10 -30.24 -10.44
CA ALA A 138 29.46 -29.92 -10.84
C ALA A 138 30.47 -30.96 -10.32
N GLU A 139 30.43 -31.26 -9.02
CA GLU A 139 31.29 -32.28 -8.40
C GLU A 139 31.02 -33.69 -8.97
N ARG A 140 29.74 -33.98 -9.26
CA ARG A 140 29.34 -35.25 -9.86
C ARG A 140 29.97 -35.42 -11.24
N LEU A 141 29.93 -34.39 -12.09
CA LEU A 141 30.53 -34.43 -13.43
C LEU A 141 32.05 -34.58 -13.37
N ALA A 142 32.71 -33.89 -12.45
CA ALA A 142 34.15 -34.02 -12.23
C ALA A 142 34.54 -35.46 -11.84
N THR A 143 33.83 -36.02 -10.85
CA THR A 143 34.05 -37.40 -10.40
C THR A 143 33.80 -38.41 -11.53
N LEU A 144 32.77 -38.20 -12.34
CA LEU A 144 32.44 -39.07 -13.46
C LEU A 144 33.54 -39.05 -14.52
N ALA A 145 34.10 -37.88 -14.83
CA ALA A 145 35.22 -37.75 -15.76
C ALA A 145 36.48 -38.48 -15.26
N ASP A 146 36.77 -38.40 -13.96
CA ASP A 146 37.91 -39.10 -13.37
C ASP A 146 37.71 -40.63 -13.39
N LEU A 147 36.50 -41.11 -13.11
CA LEU A 147 36.17 -42.54 -13.21
C LEU A 147 36.28 -43.06 -14.65
N GLU A 148 35.85 -42.29 -15.64
CA GLU A 148 35.99 -42.66 -17.05
C GLU A 148 37.45 -42.70 -17.49
N ARG A 149 38.29 -41.77 -17.02
CA ARG A 149 39.74 -41.79 -17.26
C ARG A 149 40.35 -43.07 -16.68
N ASN A 150 40.11 -43.33 -15.38
CA ASN A 150 40.64 -44.51 -14.70
C ASN A 150 40.17 -45.80 -15.36
N ARG A 151 38.91 -45.88 -15.79
CA ARG A 151 38.35 -47.04 -16.49
C ARG A 151 39.10 -47.31 -17.81
N LYS A 152 39.41 -46.28 -18.59
CA LYS A 152 40.18 -46.42 -19.84
C LYS A 152 41.60 -46.90 -19.55
N ASP A 153 42.24 -46.34 -18.53
CA ASP A 153 43.61 -46.71 -18.16
C ASP A 153 43.70 -48.19 -17.75
N VAL A 154 42.77 -48.67 -16.92
CA VAL A 154 42.70 -50.08 -16.52
C VAL A 154 42.41 -50.99 -17.70
N ASN A 155 41.46 -50.62 -18.58
CA ASN A 155 41.14 -51.43 -19.76
C ASN A 155 42.28 -51.51 -20.78
N ASN A 156 43.15 -50.50 -20.83
CA ASN A 156 44.34 -50.52 -21.71
C ASN A 156 45.49 -51.33 -21.10
N MET A 157 45.44 -51.64 -19.81
CA MET A 157 46.45 -52.45 -19.10
C MET A 157 46.14 -53.95 -19.07
N LEU A 158 44.90 -54.33 -19.37
CA LEU A 158 44.43 -55.71 -19.52
C LEU A 158 44.45 -56.13 -21.00
#